data_AF-Q6DWG5-F1
#
_entry.id   AF-Q6DWG5-F1
#
_cell.length_a   1.000
_cell.length_b   1.000
_cell.length_c   1.000
_cell.angle_alpha   90.00
_cell.angle_beta   90.00
_cell.angle_gamma   90.00
#
_symmetry.space_group_name_H-M   'P 1'
#
loop_
_entity.id
_entity.type
_entity.pdbx_description
1 polymer ?
#
loop_
_entity_poly.entity_id
_entity_poly.type
_entity_poly.pdbx_seq_one_letter_code
_entity_poly.pdbx_strand_id
1 'polypeptide(L)'
;DGRAKINPRTKAILSGMGVYQEGIAKQQVNNKDVTAHIYEYSTHTHLQLKNGVASLVHNRQPVQMLFCLKEKNQKKINSHRWFFQQT
;
A
#
# COMPACT_ATOMS: atom_id res chain seq x y z
N ASP A 1 -1.67 4.53 -9.72
CA ASP A 1 -2.94 3.77 -9.82
C ASP A 1 -2.88 2.35 -10.36
N GLY A 2 -1.69 1.84 -10.72
CA GLY A 2 -1.38 0.41 -10.70
C GLY A 2 0.03 0.24 -10.13
N ARG A 3 0.43 -0.97 -9.76
CA ARG A 3 1.74 -1.25 -9.14
C ARG A 3 2.91 -0.66 -9.94
N ALA A 4 2.82 -0.65 -11.26
CA ALA A 4 3.84 -0.11 -12.16
C ALA A 4 3.99 1.43 -12.12
N LYS A 5 3.01 2.16 -11.57
CA LYS A 5 2.98 3.63 -11.53
C LYS A 5 2.62 4.12 -10.14
N ILE A 6 3.54 3.94 -9.19
CA ILE A 6 3.47 4.47 -7.82
C ILE A 6 4.38 5.70 -7.73
N ASN A 7 3.91 6.76 -7.09
CA ASN A 7 4.72 7.94 -6.84
C ASN A 7 5.92 7.56 -5.93
N PRO A 8 7.18 7.89 -6.31
CA PRO A 8 8.35 7.49 -5.52
C PRO A 8 8.33 7.95 -4.06
N ARG A 9 7.81 9.16 -3.77
CA ARG A 9 7.68 9.65 -2.39
C ARG A 9 6.70 8.80 -1.59
N THR A 10 5.55 8.46 -2.18
CA THR A 10 4.56 7.57 -1.55
C THR A 10 5.15 6.18 -1.32
N LYS A 11 5.88 5.62 -2.29
CA LYS A 11 6.57 4.33 -2.16
C LYS A 11 7.58 4.35 -1.01
N ALA A 12 8.37 5.42 -0.88
CA ALA A 12 9.35 5.58 0.19
C ALA A 12 8.69 5.59 1.59
N ILE A 13 7.59 6.33 1.75
CA ILE A 13 6.86 6.35 3.03
C ILE A 13 6.22 4.99 3.36
N LEU A 14 5.58 4.33 2.39
CA LEU A 14 5.00 2.99 2.60
C LEU A 14 6.07 1.95 2.95
N SER A 15 7.25 2.06 2.35
CA SER A 15 8.39 1.17 2.66
C SER A 15 8.96 1.46 4.04
N GLY A 16 9.13 2.74 4.41
CA GLY A 16 9.62 3.12 5.73
C GLY A 16 8.65 2.79 6.87
N MET A 17 7.34 2.74 6.60
CA MET A 17 6.34 2.23 7.56
C MET A 17 6.29 0.70 7.63
N GLY A 18 7.05 -0.01 6.79
CA GLY A 18 7.09 -1.48 6.74
C GLY A 18 5.96 -2.15 5.96
N VAL A 19 4.97 -1.38 5.50
CA VAL A 19 3.75 -1.89 4.84
C VAL A 19 4.00 -2.28 3.38
N TYR A 20 5.06 -1.76 2.74
CA TYR A 20 5.40 -2.12 1.36
C TYR A 20 6.86 -2.59 1.27
N GLN A 21 7.11 -3.68 0.55
CA GLN A 21 8.44 -4.22 0.34
C GLN A 21 8.68 -4.49 -1.15
N GLU A 22 9.82 -4.02 -1.65
CA GLU A 22 10.20 -4.20 -3.04
C GLU A 22 10.60 -5.66 -3.33
N GLY A 23 10.21 -6.17 -4.49
CA GLY A 23 10.53 -7.52 -4.94
C GLY A 23 9.59 -8.64 -4.46
N ILE A 24 8.70 -8.39 -3.49
CA ILE A 24 7.78 -9.43 -2.98
C ILE A 24 6.53 -9.62 -3.84
N ALA A 25 6.00 -8.53 -4.39
CA ALA A 25 4.79 -8.58 -5.21
C ALA A 25 5.02 -9.37 -6.52
N LYS A 26 4.22 -10.41 -6.74
CA LYS A 26 4.24 -11.25 -7.95
C LYS A 26 3.12 -10.85 -8.92
N GLN A 27 3.39 -10.92 -10.22
CA GLN A 27 2.36 -10.65 -11.24
C GLN A 27 1.39 -11.83 -11.40
N GLN A 28 1.85 -13.06 -11.17
CA GLN A 28 1.06 -14.27 -11.30
C GLN A 28 1.31 -15.24 -10.15
N VAL A 29 0.26 -15.98 -9.78
CA VAL A 29 0.30 -17.09 -8.82
C VAL A 29 -0.49 -18.23 -9.43
N ASN A 30 0.10 -19.43 -9.52
CA ASN A 30 -0.54 -20.62 -10.13
C ASN A 30 -1.11 -20.34 -11.54
N ASN A 31 -0.34 -19.62 -12.38
CA ASN A 31 -0.73 -19.20 -13.73
C ASN A 31 -1.98 -18.31 -13.80
N LYS A 32 -2.40 -17.74 -12.67
CA LYS A 32 -3.48 -16.74 -12.62
C LYS A 32 -2.90 -15.37 -12.33
N ASP A 33 -3.37 -14.37 -13.07
CA ASP A 33 -3.00 -12.97 -12.89
C ASP A 33 -3.42 -12.48 -11.49
N VAL A 34 -2.49 -11.85 -10.78
CA VAL A 34 -2.79 -11.17 -9.53
C VAL A 34 -3.56 -9.89 -9.83
N THR A 35 -4.66 -9.66 -9.11
CA THR A 35 -5.49 -8.46 -9.27
C THR A 35 -5.04 -7.35 -8.32
N ALA A 36 -4.69 -7.73 -7.08
CA ALA A 36 -4.21 -6.84 -6.04
C ALA A 36 -3.31 -7.57 -5.04
N HIS A 37 -2.50 -6.78 -4.35
CA HIS A 37 -1.66 -7.20 -3.22
C HIS A 37 -2.22 -6.58 -1.96
N ILE A 38 -2.44 -7.40 -0.94
CA ILE A 38 -2.82 -6.94 0.40
C ILE A 38 -1.58 -7.05 1.29
N TYR A 39 -1.26 -5.94 1.93
CA TYR A 39 -0.19 -5.85 2.91
C TYR A 39 -0.82 -5.55 4.26
N GLU A 40 -0.39 -6.29 5.26
CA GLU A 40 -0.81 -6.11 6.63
C GLU A 40 0.43 -5.95 7.50
N TYR A 41 0.47 -4.90 8.31
CA TYR A 41 1.60 -4.63 9.18
C TYR A 41 1.18 -3.80 10.39
N SER A 42 1.67 -4.19 11.57
CA SER A 42 1.53 -3.41 12.79
C SER A 42 2.73 -2.47 12.92
N THR A 43 2.54 -1.19 12.62
CA THR A 43 3.61 -0.18 12.73
C THR A 43 3.63 0.45 14.11
N HIS A 44 4.82 0.67 14.65
CA HIS A 44 5.07 1.50 15.84
C HIS A 44 5.60 2.90 15.45
N THR A 45 5.51 3.23 14.17
CA THR A 45 6.07 4.44 13.57
C THR A 45 4.95 5.26 12.96
N HIS A 46 4.94 6.55 13.27
CA HIS A 46 3.98 7.52 12.75
C HIS A 46 4.62 8.43 11.70
N LEU A 47 3.79 8.94 10.80
CA LEU A 47 4.16 9.96 9.84
C LEU A 47 3.97 11.35 10.44
N GLN A 48 5.04 12.15 10.47
CA GLN A 48 4.97 13.58 10.81
C GLN A 48 5.26 14.41 9.57
N LEU A 49 4.47 15.46 9.34
CA LEU A 49 4.66 16.41 8.25
C LEU A 49 4.99 17.78 8.85
N LYS A 50 6.19 18.30 8.58
CA LYS A 50 6.62 19.64 9.01
C LYS A 50 7.27 20.36 7.84
N ASN A 51 6.77 21.54 7.50
CA ASN A 51 7.26 22.37 6.39
C ASN A 51 7.38 21.60 5.06
N GLY A 52 6.42 20.71 4.76
CA GLY A 52 6.43 19.89 3.55
C GLY A 52 7.40 18.69 3.58
N VAL A 53 8.14 18.49 4.68
CA VAL A 53 9.01 17.34 4.88
C VAL A 53 8.25 16.29 5.69
N ALA A 54 8.16 15.09 5.13
CA ALA A 54 7.60 13.92 5.79
C ALA A 54 8.72 13.16 6.52
N SER A 55 8.58 12.98 7.82
CA SER A 55 9.49 12.20 8.67
C SER A 55 8.75 11.07 9.37
N LEU A 56 9.48 10.00 9.66
CA LEU A 56 8.99 8.86 10.42
C LEU A 56 9.44 9.01 11.87
N VAL A 57 8.49 8.94 12.80
CA VAL A 57 8.74 9.13 14.24
C VAL A 57 8.25 7.90 14.99
N HIS A 58 9.08 7.35 15.87
CA HIS A 58 8.66 6.24 16.73
C HIS A 58 7.66 6.73 17.78
N ASN A 59 6.60 5.96 17.96
CA ASN A 59 5.62 6.13 19.02
C ASN A 59 5.40 4.80 19.74
N ARG A 60 4.92 4.86 20.97
CA ARG A 60 4.70 3.64 21.77
C ARG A 60 3.42 2.89 21.37
N GLN A 61 2.48 3.55 20.71
CA GLN A 61 1.20 2.95 20.35
C GLN A 61 1.29 2.26 18.98
N PRO A 62 1.09 0.94 18.90
CA PRO A 62 1.00 0.24 17.61
C PRO A 62 -0.27 0.63 16.85
N VAL A 63 -0.15 0.76 15.53
CA VAL A 63 -1.26 0.99 14.61
C VAL A 63 -1.31 -0.16 13.61
N GLN A 64 -2.48 -0.79 13.47
CA GLN A 64 -2.71 -1.81 12.47
C GLN A 64 -2.97 -1.17 11.11
N MET A 65 -2.12 -1.47 10.13
CA MET A 65 -2.28 -0.97 8.77
C MET A 65 -2.65 -2.12 7.83
N LEU A 66 -3.72 -1.90 7.07
CA LEU A 66 -4.10 -2.73 5.94
C LEU A 66 -3.98 -1.89 4.66
N PHE A 67 -3.15 -2.32 3.72
CA PHE A 67 -2.90 -1.61 2.48
C PHE A 67 -3.16 -2.50 1.28
N CYS A 68 -3.99 -2.02 0.35
CA CYS A 68 -4.33 -2.72 -0.88
C CYS A 68 -3.71 -2.00 -2.09
N LEU A 69 -2.86 -2.71 -2.82
CA LEU A 69 -2.21 -2.22 -4.03
C LEU A 69 -2.68 -3.02 -5.25
N LYS A 70 -3.44 -2.38 -6.13
CA LYS A 70 -3.88 -2.99 -7.38
C LYS A 70 -2.74 -3.15 -8.38
N GLU A 71 -2.73 -4.25 -9.13
CA GLU A 71 -1.77 -4.45 -10.22
C GLU A 71 -2.05 -3.51 -11.39
N LYS A 72 -3.31 -3.44 -11.83
CA LYS A 72 -3.74 -2.62 -12.96
C LYS A 72 -4.62 -1.45 -12.48
N ASN A 73 -4.51 -0.31 -13.16
CA ASN A 73 -5.45 0.79 -12.94
C ASN A 73 -6.82 0.38 -13.46
N GLN A 74 -7.85 0.54 -12.62
CA GLN A 74 -9.23 0.17 -12.97
C GLN A 74 -10.21 1.34 -12.89
N LYS A 75 -9.76 2.61 -12.79
CA LYS A 75 -10.60 3.79 -12.50
C LYS A 75 -11.20 3.76 -11.08
N LYS A 76 -11.38 4.96 -10.50
CA LYS A 76 -11.74 5.15 -9.08
C LYS A 76 -13.09 4.53 -8.70
N ILE A 77 -14.10 4.65 -9.57
CA ILE A 77 -15.44 4.08 -9.32
C ILE A 77 -15.43 2.55 -9.28
N ASN A 78 -14.61 1.91 -10.11
CA ASN A 78 -14.54 0.45 -10.14
C ASN A 78 -13.72 -0.10 -8.98
N SER A 79 -12.77 0.65 -8.41
CA SER A 79 -12.12 0.23 -7.15
C SER A 79 -13.08 0.19 -5.97
N HIS A 80 -13.98 1.17 -5.85
CA HIS A 80 -15.01 1.14 -4.80
C HIS A 80 -15.96 -0.04 -5.00
N ARG A 81 -16.44 -0.26 -6.23
CA ARG A 81 -17.31 -1.40 -6.55
C ARG A 81 -16.62 -2.75 -6.30
N TRP A 82 -15.37 -2.91 -6.73
CA TRP A 82 -14.60 -4.14 -6.51
C TRP A 82 -14.40 -4.46 -5.03
N PHE A 83 -14.10 -3.45 -4.20
CA PHE A 83 -13.85 -3.65 -2.77
C PHE A 83 -15.13 -3.91 -1.97
N PHE A 84 -16.25 -3.25 -2.30
CA PHE A 84 -17.48 -3.29 -1.50
C PHE A 84 -18.63 -4.13 -2.09
N GLN A 85 -18.54 -4.61 -3.33
CA GLN A 85 -19.59 -5.43 -3.97
C GLN A 85 -19.18 -6.91 -4.12
N GLN A 86 -18.47 -7.46 -3.14
CA GLN A 86 -18.33 -8.92 -2.99
C GLN A 86 -19.47 -9.45 -2.08
N THR A 87 -20.71 -9.35 -2.58
CA THR A 87 -21.90 -10.14 -2.23
C THR A 87 -22.84 -10.14 -3.41
#